data_AF-A0A3R9W6A0-F1
#
_entry.id   AF-A0A3R9W6A0-F1
#
_cell.length_a   1.000
_cell.length_b   1.000
_cell.length_c   1.000
_cell.angle_alpha   90.00
_cell.angle_beta   90.00
_cell.angle_gamma   90.00
#
_symmetry.space_group_name_H-M   'P 1'
#
loop_
_entity.id
_entity.type
_entity.pdbx_description
1 polymer ?
#
loop_
_entity_poly.entity_id
_entity_poly.type
_entity_poly.pdbx_seq_one_letter_code
_entity_poly.pdbx_strand_id
1 'polypeptide(L)' 'MDNEEILGDIGALVEEERALRQRAGTGGLPPEERARLADLEVRLDQCWDLLRQRRAKSEFGEDPDTAALRPASEVESYRN' A
#
# COMPACT_ATOMS: atom_id res chain seq x y z
N MET A 1 -7.18 12.45 -4.65
CA MET A 1 -7.19 11.02 -4.29
C MET A 1 -8.35 10.81 -3.37
N ASP A 2 -9.45 10.46 -4.01
CA ASP A 2 -10.71 10.20 -3.36
C ASP A 2 -10.70 8.75 -2.84
N ASN A 3 -11.60 8.41 -1.90
CA ASN A 3 -11.63 7.06 -1.33
C ASN A 3 -11.75 5.97 -2.42
N GLU A 4 -12.45 6.26 -3.50
CA GLU A 4 -12.67 5.35 -4.62
C GLU A 4 -11.38 5.12 -5.43
N GLU A 5 -10.56 6.16 -5.62
CA GLU A 5 -9.24 6.03 -6.25
C GLU A 5 -8.30 5.17 -5.38
N ILE A 6 -8.31 5.38 -4.05
CA ILE A 6 -7.49 4.59 -3.13
C ILE A 6 -7.91 3.11 -3.14
N LEU A 7 -9.20 2.82 -3.20
CA LEU A 7 -9.70 1.45 -3.31
C LEU A 7 -9.33 0.80 -4.64
N GLY A 8 -9.33 1.58 -5.74
CA GLY A 8 -8.84 1.14 -7.05
C GLY A 8 -7.36 0.78 -7.02
N ASP A 9 -6.54 1.62 -6.40
CA ASP A 9 -5.10 1.38 -6.24
C ASP A 9 -4.82 0.16 -5.36
N ILE A 10 -5.53 -0.01 -4.23
CA ILE A 10 -5.45 -1.22 -3.40
C ILE A 10 -5.76 -2.47 -4.24
N GLY A 11 -6.80 -2.43 -5.07
CA GLY A 11 -7.17 -3.55 -5.94
C GLY A 11 -6.04 -3.92 -6.91
N ALA A 12 -5.46 -2.93 -7.57
CA ALA A 12 -4.33 -3.14 -8.49
C ALA A 12 -3.10 -3.71 -7.77
N LEU A 13 -2.78 -3.21 -6.57
CA LEU A 13 -1.67 -3.67 -5.75
C LEU A 13 -1.86 -5.13 -5.30
N VAL A 14 -3.07 -5.49 -4.85
CA VAL A 14 -3.41 -6.87 -4.45
C VAL A 14 -3.32 -7.84 -5.62
N GLU A 15 -3.77 -7.44 -6.81
CA GLU A 15 -3.65 -8.28 -8.00
C GLU A 15 -2.18 -8.50 -8.40
N GLU A 16 -1.33 -7.48 -8.31
CA GLU A 16 0.12 -7.61 -8.55
C GLU A 16 0.77 -8.53 -7.50
N GLU A 17 0.44 -8.36 -6.22
CA GLU A 17 0.92 -9.20 -5.12
C GLU A 17 0.54 -10.67 -5.35
N ARG A 18 -0.71 -10.92 -5.75
CA ARG A 18 -1.22 -12.26 -6.03
C ARG A 18 -0.56 -12.88 -7.24
N ALA A 19 -0.31 -12.11 -8.29
CA ALA A 19 0.41 -12.57 -9.47
C ALA A 19 1.86 -12.97 -9.12
N LEU A 20 2.55 -12.15 -8.31
CA LEU A 20 3.89 -12.47 -7.82
C LEU A 20 3.87 -13.76 -6.98
N ARG A 21 2.96 -13.88 -6.01
CA ARG A 21 2.84 -15.09 -5.18
C ARG A 21 2.53 -16.35 -6.00
N GLN A 22 1.73 -16.24 -7.06
CA GLN A 22 1.49 -17.37 -7.97
C GLN A 22 2.76 -17.75 -8.74
N ARG A 23 3.54 -16.77 -9.20
CA ARG A 23 4.83 -17.00 -9.88
C ARG A 23 5.89 -17.60 -8.95
N ALA A 24 5.85 -17.23 -7.66
CA ALA A 24 6.73 -17.78 -6.63
C ALA A 24 6.63 -19.30 -6.53
N GLY A 25 5.42 -19.86 -6.71
CA GLY A 25 5.15 -21.29 -6.67
C GLY A 25 5.85 -22.00 -5.49
N THR A 26 6.39 -23.19 -5.75
CA THR A 26 7.21 -23.96 -4.80
C THR A 26 8.70 -23.60 -4.81
N GLY A 27 9.16 -22.81 -5.80
CA GLY A 27 10.56 -22.42 -5.97
C GLY A 27 10.97 -21.15 -5.19
N GLY A 28 9.98 -20.40 -4.68
CA GLY A 28 10.18 -19.11 -4.04
C GLY A 28 10.41 -17.97 -5.03
N LEU A 29 10.29 -16.73 -4.55
CA LEU A 29 10.54 -15.54 -5.36
C LEU A 29 12.04 -15.25 -5.48
N PRO A 30 12.52 -14.79 -6.65
CA PRO A 30 13.85 -14.20 -6.76
C PRO A 30 13.95 -12.92 -5.90
N PRO A 31 15.17 -12.48 -5.54
CA PRO A 31 15.37 -11.33 -4.66
C PRO A 31 14.69 -10.05 -5.16
N GLU A 32 14.67 -9.84 -6.48
CA GLU A 32 14.01 -8.71 -7.13
C GLU A 32 12.48 -8.72 -6.93
N GLU A 33 11.85 -9.88 -7.06
CA GLU A 33 10.40 -10.02 -6.87
C GLU A 33 10.03 -9.99 -5.38
N ARG A 34 10.92 -10.41 -4.48
CA ARG A 34 10.72 -10.19 -3.03
C ARG A 34 10.78 -8.71 -2.67
N ALA A 35 11.75 -7.98 -3.21
CA ALA A 35 11.83 -6.54 -3.00
C ALA A 35 10.58 -5.84 -3.56
N ARG A 36 10.09 -6.30 -4.71
CA ARG A 36 8.83 -5.81 -5.29
C ARG A 36 7.63 -6.14 -4.40
N LEU A 37 7.55 -7.35 -3.85
CA LEU A 37 6.47 -7.74 -2.93
C LEU A 37 6.47 -6.85 -1.68
N ALA A 38 7.64 -6.60 -1.09
CA ALA A 38 7.78 -5.72 0.06
C ALA A 38 7.34 -4.28 -0.26
N ASP A 39 7.66 -3.76 -1.44
CA ASP A 39 7.20 -2.45 -1.91
C ASP A 39 5.66 -2.39 -2.05
N LEU A 40 5.05 -3.44 -2.61
CA LEU A 40 3.59 -3.55 -2.72
C LEU A 40 2.92 -3.57 -1.35
N GLU A 41 3.46 -4.32 -0.39
CA GLU A 41 2.96 -4.38 0.99
C GLU A 41 3.03 -3.00 1.67
N VAL A 42 4.13 -2.27 1.50
CA VAL A 42 4.28 -0.89 2.02
C VAL A 42 3.26 0.06 1.39
N ARG A 43 3.05 -0.03 0.08
CA ARG A 43 2.07 0.80 -0.62
C ARG A 43 0.63 0.48 -0.19
N LEU A 44 0.32 -0.79 0.05
CA LEU A 44 -0.98 -1.21 0.58
C LEU A 44 -1.23 -0.63 1.96
N ASP A 45 -0.23 -0.70 2.85
CA ASP A 45 -0.33 -0.15 4.20
C ASP A 45 -0.58 1.36 4.17
N GLN A 46 0.12 2.10 3.30
CA GLN A 46 -0.10 3.53 3.10
C GLN A 46 -1.52 3.84 2.62
N CYS A 47 -2.05 3.05 1.67
CA CYS A 47 -3.41 3.24 1.18
C CYS A 47 -4.45 2.98 2.29
N TRP A 48 -4.23 1.94 3.10
CA TRP A 48 -5.09 1.63 4.24
C TRP A 48 -5.03 2.68 5.34
N ASP A 49 -3.84 3.19 5.65
CA ASP A 49 -3.65 4.27 6.63
C ASP A 49 -4.30 5.57 6.18
N LEU A 50 -4.21 5.90 4.89
CA LEU A 50 -4.90 7.06 4.32
C LEU A 50 -6.43 6.93 4.45
N LEU A 51 -6.99 5.77 4.11
CA LEU A 51 -8.43 5.50 4.29
C LEU A 51 -8.84 5.61 5.76
N ARG A 52 -8.04 5.05 6.67
CA ARG A 52 -8.30 5.12 8.11
C ARG A 52 -8.24 6.56 8.61
N GLN A 53 -7.26 7.34 8.19
CA GLN A 53 -7.12 8.75 8.55
C GLN A 53 -8.30 9.58 8.03
N ARG A 54 -8.71 9.38 6.77
CA ARG A 54 -9.88 10.05 6.17
C ARG A 54 -11.16 9.71 6.93
N ARG A 55 -11.34 8.43 7.31
CA ARG A 55 -12.49 7.97 8.09
C ARG A 55 -12.52 8.60 9.49
N ALA A 56 -11.38 8.65 10.19
CA ALA A 56 -11.29 9.30 11.48
C ALA A 56 -11.66 10.79 11.37
N LYS A 57 -11.07 11.52 10.42
CA LYS A 57 -11.40 12.94 10.20
C LYS A 57 -12.88 13.17 9.91
N SER A 58 -13.46 12.36 9.03
CA SER A 58 -14.90 12.42 8.74
C SER A 58 -15.78 12.14 9.97
N GLU A 59 -15.36 11.25 10.88
CA GLU A 59 -16.08 10.92 12.11
C GLU A 59 -15.99 12.04 13.15
N PHE A 60 -14.86 12.75 13.22
CA PHE A 60 -14.66 13.91 14.09
C PHE A 60 -15.16 15.24 13.49
N GLY A 61 -15.75 15.21 12.28
CA GLY A 61 -16.24 16.41 11.58
C GLY A 61 -15.12 17.30 11.02
N GLU A 62 -13.90 16.79 10.93
CA GLU A 62 -12.77 17.42 10.26
C GLU A 62 -12.78 17.14 8.76
N ASP A 63 -12.12 18.01 7.98
CA ASP A 63 -12.04 17.88 6.54
C ASP A 63 -11.20 16.63 6.15
N PRO A 64 -11.80 15.58 5.55
CA PRO A 64 -11.08 14.38 5.16
C PRO A 64 -10.04 14.64 4.06
N ASP A 65 -10.14 15.72 3.28
CA ASP A 65 -9.17 16.06 2.24
C ASP A 65 -7.88 16.67 2.79
N THR A 66 -7.85 17.02 4.07
CA THR A 66 -6.61 17.35 4.78
C THR A 66 -5.82 16.12 5.21
N ALA A 67 -6.30 14.89 4.96
CA ALA A 67 -5.51 13.68 5.15
C ALA A 67 -4.40 13.63 4.09
N ALA A 68 -3.17 13.95 4.50
CA ALA A 68 -2.01 13.83 3.64
C ALA A 68 -1.46 12.40 3.72
N LEU A 69 -1.13 11.80 2.57
CA LEU A 69 -0.25 10.63 2.53
C LEU A 69 1.00 10.97 3.32
N ARG A 70 1.25 10.23 4.40
CA ARG A 70 2.56 10.33 5.04
C ARG A 70 3.59 9.88 3.99
N PRO A 71 4.64 10.68 3.73
CA PRO A 71 5.68 10.23 2.82
C PRO A 71 6.20 8.89 3.33
N ALA A 72 6.49 7.97 2.41
CA ALA A 72 7.15 6.69 2.66
C ALA A 72 8.59 6.86 3.22
N SER A 73 8.90 8.00 3.83
CA SER A 73 10.24 8.46 4.16
C SER A 73 10.85 7.79 5.41
N GLU A 74 10.29 6.68 5.88
CA GLU A 74 10.94 5.84 6.91
C GLU A 74 10.86 4.34 6.58
N VAL A 75 10.83 3.98 5.29
CA VAL A 75 11.29 2.65 4.86
C VAL A 75 12.68 2.75 4.23
N GLU A 76 13.51 3.66 4.75
CA GLU A 76 14.97 3.51 4.72
C GLU A 76 15.36 2.29 5.59
N SER A 77 15.12 1.08 5.09
CA SER A 77 15.83 -0.13 5.59
C SER A 77 15.70 -1.37 4.70
N TYR A 78 15.15 -1.29 3.48
CA TYR A 78 15.18 -2.42 2.53
C TYR A 78 16.28 -2.30 1.46
N ARG A 79 17.38 -1.63 1.79
CA ARG A 79 18.61 -1.72 0.99
C ARG A 79 19.83 -1.79 1.92
N ASN A 80 20.13 -2.99 2.41
CA ASN A 80 21.49 -3.44 2.68
C ASN A 80 21.60 -4.94 2.41
#